data_AF-A0A972XIK9-F1
#
_entry.id   AF-A0A972XIK9-F1
#
_cell.length_a   1.000
_cell.length_b   1.000
_cell.length_c   1.000
_cell.angle_alpha   90.00
_cell.angle_beta   90.00
_cell.angle_gamma   90.00
#
_symmetry.space_group_name_H-M   'P 1'
#
loop_
_entity.id
_entity.type
_entity.pdbx_description
1 polymer ?
#
loop_
_entity_poly.entity_id
_entity_poly.type
_entity_poly.pdbx_seq_one_letter_code
_entity_poly.pdbx_strand_id
1 'polypeptide(L)'
;MKLKLSILLLAISVGVFGQKPAPKTEQDFYEIKTLPIPQDLYLEVGGLATMPDGRLAVSTRRGEIWIVENPYQKDSHQTNYRRFASGLHEILGLAYKDGVFYCSQRGELTKITDTNRDGVADLYEPIYQFELSGNYHEYTYGPVFDKNGDMLVTLNLAWIGFGEGKFAKWRGWLVKIKPDGTLEPQSAGLRSPAGYSINDEGDIFYGENQGDWVGSGRITHLAKGDFAGNPGGIKWAKEPNSPFKLTLEEIPDNSQPMFEAAKKVKNLKLPAVWFPHAIMGISTSDIIQDTTKGKFSPFPGQYFVADQGQSKVMRVFMEKVNGVYQGFCINYREGFQSGILRERFGLDGSMFLGMTSRGWGSTGKDNFGLQRLVWNGLTPFEINTIHAKSDGFEISFTQAVDVKSVKNAASYALRSYIYQYHHQYGSPIINVKDLKIKGISVSPDKKTVRISIDGIRQFYIHEFILKGILNEEGDPLLHETAYYTLNEIPAGDKMAINESSAPVVEKAVIAVVEQPKLAVNGKKQIVTEAQALALLKKHTCLACHAKDKKVIGPSYEDIAKRKYSDQQILALVYKPNPQNWPDYATEMAPMSHIPANDVLKIASWINNLGAKNKVEPNRD
;
A
#
# COMPACT_ATOMS: atom_id res chain seq x y z
N MET A 1 -78.06 30.98 -30.59
CA MET A 1 -76.85 31.10 -29.75
C MET A 1 -76.73 29.85 -28.89
N LYS A 2 -75.80 28.93 -29.20
CA LYS A 2 -75.22 27.90 -28.30
C LYS A 2 -74.05 27.25 -29.06
N LEU A 3 -72.84 27.68 -28.72
CA LEU A 3 -71.56 27.22 -29.26
C LEU A 3 -71.21 25.87 -28.60
N LYS A 4 -70.90 24.83 -29.38
CA LYS A 4 -70.31 23.58 -28.86
C LYS A 4 -68.79 23.71 -28.93
N LEU A 5 -68.14 23.60 -27.77
CA LEU A 5 -66.69 23.62 -27.61
C LEU A 5 -66.19 22.17 -27.60
N SER A 6 -65.38 21.79 -28.59
CA SER A 6 -64.68 20.51 -28.62
C SER A 6 -63.31 20.68 -27.95
N ILE A 7 -63.06 19.91 -26.88
CA ILE A 7 -61.77 19.88 -26.17
C ILE A 7 -60.95 18.73 -26.74
N LEU A 8 -59.79 19.06 -27.32
CA LEU A 8 -58.77 18.14 -27.81
C LEU A 8 -57.84 17.78 -26.63
N LEU A 9 -57.84 16.52 -26.16
CA LEU A 9 -56.86 16.04 -25.19
C LEU A 9 -55.54 15.73 -25.89
N LEU A 10 -54.49 16.48 -25.55
CA LEU A 10 -53.11 16.24 -25.97
C LEU A 10 -52.45 15.31 -24.94
N ALA A 11 -52.15 14.06 -25.32
CA ALA A 11 -51.39 13.14 -24.48
C ALA A 11 -49.89 13.48 -24.55
N ILE A 12 -49.34 14.05 -23.48
CA ILE A 12 -47.90 14.28 -23.32
C ILE A 12 -47.27 13.00 -22.79
N SER A 13 -46.58 12.25 -23.66
CA SER A 13 -45.71 11.15 -23.26
C SER A 13 -44.44 11.72 -22.61
N VAL A 14 -44.38 11.72 -21.28
CA VAL A 14 -43.14 12.01 -20.55
C VAL A 14 -42.21 10.81 -20.71
N GLY A 15 -41.26 10.92 -21.63
CA GLY A 15 -40.16 9.98 -21.74
C GLY A 15 -39.32 10.04 -20.49
N VAL A 16 -39.40 9.00 -19.65
CA VAL A 16 -38.46 8.81 -18.53
C VAL A 16 -37.12 8.45 -19.15
N PHE A 17 -36.24 9.44 -19.33
CA PHE A 17 -34.82 9.19 -19.55
C PHE A 17 -34.28 8.56 -18.26
N GLY A 18 -34.20 7.23 -18.23
CA GLY A 18 -33.51 6.53 -17.16
C GLY A 18 -32.05 6.99 -17.13
N GLN A 19 -31.67 7.75 -16.11
CA GLN A 19 -30.26 7.99 -15.81
C GLN A 19 -29.60 6.64 -15.58
N LYS A 20 -28.51 6.36 -16.29
CA LYS A 20 -27.67 5.20 -15.97
C LYS A 20 -27.26 5.32 -14.49
N PRO A 21 -27.40 4.26 -13.68
CA PRO A 21 -26.96 4.29 -12.30
C PRO A 21 -25.47 4.66 -12.24
N ALA A 22 -25.09 5.40 -11.19
CA ALA A 22 -23.70 5.76 -10.98
C ALA A 22 -22.83 4.49 -10.89
N PRO A 23 -21.57 4.52 -11.35
CA PRO A 23 -20.66 3.40 -11.18
C PRO A 23 -20.55 3.02 -9.71
N LYS A 24 -20.58 1.71 -9.41
CA LYS A 24 -20.42 1.18 -8.06
C LYS A 24 -19.03 1.56 -7.52
N THR A 25 -18.96 1.76 -6.21
CA THR A 25 -17.77 2.17 -5.46
C THR A 25 -17.44 1.12 -4.41
N GLU A 26 -16.27 1.23 -3.77
CA GLU A 26 -15.82 0.28 -2.75
C GLU A 26 -16.83 0.16 -1.59
N GLN A 27 -17.46 1.28 -1.22
CA GLN A 27 -18.41 1.37 -0.11
C GLN A 27 -19.68 0.55 -0.35
N ASP A 28 -20.02 0.27 -1.61
CA ASP A 28 -21.18 -0.57 -1.97
C ASP A 28 -20.94 -2.05 -1.67
N PHE A 29 -19.70 -2.47 -1.39
CA PHE A 29 -19.30 -3.85 -1.11
C PHE A 29 -18.66 -4.01 0.27
N TYR A 30 -17.88 -3.02 0.69
CA TYR A 30 -17.04 -3.08 1.88
C TYR A 30 -17.29 -1.89 2.81
N GLU A 31 -18.01 -2.16 3.89
CA GLU A 31 -18.40 -1.18 4.89
C GLU A 31 -17.29 -0.98 5.94
N ILE A 32 -16.93 0.28 6.20
CA ILE A 32 -16.05 0.64 7.31
C ILE A 32 -16.91 1.04 8.52
N LYS A 33 -16.75 0.33 9.65
CA LYS A 33 -17.40 0.63 10.93
C LYS A 33 -16.39 1.17 11.93
N THR A 34 -16.62 2.36 12.46
CA THR A 34 -15.78 2.93 13.53
C THR A 34 -16.21 2.41 14.89
N LEU A 35 -15.24 1.89 15.67
CA LEU A 35 -15.45 1.57 17.07
C LEU A 35 -15.24 2.84 17.90
N PRO A 36 -16.25 3.32 18.66
CA PRO A 36 -16.10 4.51 19.49
C PRO A 36 -14.99 4.33 20.52
N ILE A 37 -14.05 5.27 20.58
CA ILE A 37 -12.97 5.29 21.57
C ILE A 37 -13.32 6.34 22.64
N PRO A 38 -13.21 6.02 23.95
CA PRO A 38 -13.41 7.01 25.02
C PRO A 38 -12.53 8.25 24.85
N GLN A 39 -13.06 9.44 25.15
CA GLN A 39 -12.39 10.71 24.88
C GLN A 39 -11.00 10.84 25.52
N ASP A 40 -10.83 10.26 26.72
CA ASP A 40 -9.57 10.32 27.48
C ASP A 40 -8.61 9.16 27.16
N LEU A 41 -8.97 8.28 26.23
CA LEU A 41 -8.15 7.13 25.82
C LEU A 41 -7.38 7.42 24.53
N TYR A 42 -6.07 7.55 24.65
CA TYR A 42 -5.14 7.67 23.52
C TYR A 42 -4.73 6.28 23.01
N LEU A 43 -5.54 5.70 22.14
CA LEU A 43 -5.38 4.30 21.76
C LEU A 43 -4.11 4.04 20.91
N GLU A 44 -3.76 4.95 19.98
CA GLU A 44 -2.52 4.92 19.17
C GLU A 44 -2.04 3.48 18.87
N VAL A 45 -2.87 2.71 18.15
CA VAL A 45 -2.77 1.24 18.12
C VAL A 45 -1.43 0.78 17.59
N GLY A 46 -0.71 -0.04 18.36
CA GLY A 46 0.55 -0.69 17.97
C GLY A 46 0.44 -2.21 17.75
N GLY A 47 -0.62 -2.83 18.25
CA GLY A 47 -0.87 -4.27 18.16
C GLY A 47 -2.34 -4.60 18.33
N LEU A 48 -2.80 -5.67 17.67
CA LEU A 48 -4.15 -6.19 17.76
C LEU A 48 -4.09 -7.71 17.95
N ALA A 49 -4.97 -8.26 18.81
CA ALA A 49 -5.14 -9.69 18.97
C ALA A 49 -6.63 -10.04 19.19
N THR A 50 -7.19 -10.85 18.32
CA THR A 50 -8.55 -11.39 18.49
C THR A 50 -8.54 -12.47 19.56
N MET A 51 -9.42 -12.36 20.55
CA MET A 51 -9.53 -13.33 21.64
C MET A 51 -10.59 -14.42 21.31
N PRO A 52 -10.42 -15.67 21.78
CA PRO A 52 -11.35 -16.76 21.49
C PRO A 52 -12.79 -16.53 21.99
N ASP A 53 -12.96 -15.67 22.99
CA ASP A 53 -14.27 -15.31 23.58
C ASP A 53 -14.98 -14.17 22.84
N GLY A 54 -14.42 -13.68 21.74
CA GLY A 54 -14.99 -12.60 20.95
C GLY A 54 -14.65 -11.19 21.44
N ARG A 55 -13.76 -11.04 22.43
CA ARG A 55 -13.14 -9.75 22.73
C ARG A 55 -11.99 -9.46 21.76
N LEU A 56 -11.56 -8.21 21.71
CA LEU A 56 -10.38 -7.77 20.96
C LEU A 56 -9.40 -7.14 21.94
N ALA A 57 -8.15 -7.56 21.93
CA ALA A 57 -7.10 -6.90 22.68
C ALA A 57 -6.33 -5.93 21.78
N VAL A 58 -5.97 -4.78 22.33
CA VAL A 58 -5.29 -3.69 21.63
C VAL A 58 -4.10 -3.26 22.47
N SER A 59 -2.91 -3.24 21.88
CA SER A 59 -1.75 -2.60 22.50
C SER A 59 -1.58 -1.18 21.97
N THR A 60 -1.10 -0.28 22.83
CA THR A 60 -0.92 1.14 22.50
C THR A 60 0.56 1.47 22.40
N ARG A 61 0.90 2.47 21.59
CA ARG A 61 2.24 3.08 21.58
C ARG A 61 2.60 3.76 22.91
N ARG A 62 1.65 3.90 23.83
CA ARG A 62 1.85 4.44 25.18
C ARG A 62 2.18 3.37 26.23
N GLY A 63 2.36 2.11 25.82
CA GLY A 63 2.83 1.08 26.73
C GLY A 63 1.74 0.38 27.52
N GLU A 64 0.53 0.31 26.95
CA GLU A 64 -0.63 -0.30 27.59
C GLU A 64 -1.26 -1.38 26.71
N ILE A 65 -1.94 -2.33 27.34
CA ILE A 65 -2.81 -3.30 26.68
C ILE A 65 -4.22 -3.09 27.20
N TRP A 66 -5.18 -2.95 26.29
CA TRP A 66 -6.59 -2.74 26.56
C TRP A 66 -7.42 -3.89 25.99
N ILE A 67 -8.41 -4.34 26.74
CA ILE A 67 -9.43 -5.28 26.28
C ILE A 67 -10.64 -4.47 25.82
N VAL A 68 -11.02 -4.69 24.57
CA VAL A 68 -12.16 -4.10 23.90
C VAL A 68 -13.32 -5.11 23.95
N GLU A 69 -14.37 -4.73 24.64
CA GLU A 69 -15.59 -5.51 24.81
C GLU A 69 -16.66 -5.08 23.80
N ASN A 70 -17.44 -6.04 23.31
CA ASN A 70 -18.38 -5.86 22.20
C ASN A 70 -17.75 -5.26 20.90
N PRO A 71 -16.57 -5.73 20.43
CA PRO A 71 -15.92 -5.14 19.26
C PRO A 71 -16.70 -5.38 17.95
N TYR A 72 -17.64 -6.33 17.93
CA TYR A 72 -18.47 -6.63 16.75
C TYR A 72 -19.73 -5.75 16.65
N GLN A 73 -20.13 -5.10 17.75
CA GLN A 73 -21.32 -4.24 17.82
C GLN A 73 -22.60 -4.90 17.24
N LYS A 74 -22.90 -6.14 17.65
CA LYS A 74 -24.04 -6.91 17.13
C LYS A 74 -25.39 -6.35 17.59
N ASP A 75 -25.50 -6.09 18.88
CA ASP A 75 -26.77 -5.65 19.51
C ASP A 75 -26.72 -4.20 20.00
N SER A 76 -25.52 -3.61 20.10
CA SER A 76 -25.29 -2.25 20.57
C SER A 76 -24.06 -1.65 19.90
N HIS A 77 -24.10 -0.34 19.64
CA HIS A 77 -22.95 0.44 19.15
C HIS A 77 -21.95 0.80 20.26
N GLN A 78 -22.27 0.52 21.53
CA GLN A 78 -21.35 0.79 22.63
C GLN A 78 -20.20 -0.22 22.65
N THR A 79 -19.00 0.29 22.86
CA THR A 79 -17.76 -0.49 22.99
C THR A 79 -17.09 -0.07 24.30
N ASN A 80 -16.75 -1.03 25.16
CA ASN A 80 -16.09 -0.74 26.44
C ASN A 80 -14.61 -1.13 26.38
N TYR A 81 -13.79 -0.36 27.09
CA TYR A 81 -12.34 -0.51 27.12
C TYR A 81 -11.90 -0.70 28.56
N ARG A 82 -11.23 -1.81 28.84
CA ARG A 82 -10.68 -2.11 30.16
C ARG A 82 -9.18 -2.33 30.06
N ARG A 83 -8.40 -1.59 30.83
CA ARG A 83 -6.94 -1.75 30.83
C ARG A 83 -6.57 -3.09 31.44
N PHE A 84 -5.78 -3.87 30.72
CA PHE A 84 -5.25 -5.16 31.15
C PHE A 84 -3.80 -5.02 31.65
N ALA A 85 -2.96 -4.28 30.94
CA ALA A 85 -1.55 -4.09 31.29
C ALA A 85 -1.09 -2.64 31.07
N SER A 86 -0.05 -2.23 31.78
CA SER A 86 0.59 -0.91 31.64
C SER A 86 2.06 -0.95 32.06
N GLY A 87 2.84 0.06 31.70
CA GLY A 87 4.25 0.19 32.09
C GLY A 87 5.24 -0.38 31.07
N LEU A 88 4.77 -0.72 29.87
CA LEU A 88 5.59 -1.22 28.76
C LEU A 88 6.10 -0.04 27.90
N HIS A 89 7.07 -0.29 27.02
CA HIS A 89 7.70 0.74 26.19
C HIS A 89 7.33 0.60 24.71
N GLU A 90 6.29 1.32 24.29
CA GLU A 90 5.84 1.42 22.87
C GLU A 90 5.64 0.05 22.22
N ILE A 91 4.49 -0.57 22.52
CA ILE A 91 4.20 -1.94 22.11
C ILE A 91 3.82 -1.98 20.64
N LEU A 92 4.60 -2.66 19.80
CA LEU A 92 4.43 -2.69 18.35
C LEU A 92 4.16 -4.10 17.81
N GLY A 93 3.34 -4.82 18.55
CA GLY A 93 2.70 -6.06 18.16
C GLY A 93 2.14 -6.76 19.39
N LEU A 94 1.09 -7.54 19.18
CA LEU A 94 0.37 -8.21 20.25
C LEU A 94 -0.13 -9.55 19.73
N ALA A 95 0.09 -10.60 20.50
CA ALA A 95 -0.43 -11.93 20.25
C ALA A 95 -1.07 -12.46 21.53
N TYR A 96 -2.16 -13.21 21.38
CA TYR A 96 -2.81 -13.92 22.48
C TYR A 96 -2.73 -15.42 22.19
N LYS A 97 -2.13 -16.17 23.11
CA LYS A 97 -1.92 -17.61 22.95
C LYS A 97 -1.90 -18.27 24.33
N ASP A 98 -2.57 -19.41 24.45
CA ASP A 98 -2.61 -20.24 25.67
C ASP A 98 -2.99 -19.45 26.94
N GLY A 99 -3.95 -18.54 26.81
CA GLY A 99 -4.47 -17.75 27.93
C GLY A 99 -3.68 -16.50 28.28
N VAL A 100 -2.52 -16.27 27.65
CA VAL A 100 -1.60 -15.17 27.99
C VAL A 100 -1.31 -14.28 26.78
N PHE A 101 -0.81 -13.08 27.04
CA PHE A 101 -0.38 -12.16 25.99
C PHE A 101 1.13 -12.24 25.78
N TYR A 102 1.53 -12.03 24.53
CA TYR A 102 2.92 -11.83 24.13
C TYR A 102 3.00 -10.54 23.34
N CYS A 103 4.01 -9.72 23.63
CA CYS A 103 4.19 -8.47 22.90
C CYS A 103 5.66 -8.12 22.73
N SER A 104 5.98 -7.50 21.59
CA SER A 104 7.24 -6.80 21.41
C SER A 104 7.08 -5.34 21.83
N GLN A 105 7.90 -4.93 22.80
CA GLN A 105 8.20 -3.54 23.13
C GLN A 105 9.63 -3.22 22.69
N ARG A 106 10.05 -1.95 22.71
CA ARG A 106 11.35 -1.54 22.13
C ARG A 106 12.53 -2.43 22.54
N GLY A 107 12.66 -2.66 23.85
CA GLY A 107 13.79 -3.37 24.44
C GLY A 107 13.51 -4.82 24.81
N GLU A 108 12.31 -5.35 24.58
CA GLU A 108 11.95 -6.66 25.13
C GLU A 108 10.83 -7.35 24.34
N LEU A 109 10.94 -8.68 24.20
CA LEU A 109 9.83 -9.56 23.91
C LEU A 109 9.32 -10.10 25.26
N THR A 110 8.08 -9.75 25.61
CA THR A 110 7.54 -9.97 26.95
C THR A 110 6.31 -10.88 26.89
N LYS A 111 6.24 -11.84 27.80
CA LYS A 111 5.03 -12.61 28.11
C LYS A 111 4.32 -11.96 29.29
N ILE A 112 3.01 -11.79 29.19
CA ILE A 112 2.20 -11.04 30.15
C ILE A 112 1.04 -11.92 30.57
N THR A 113 0.95 -12.17 31.87
CA THR A 113 0.00 -13.12 32.47
C THR A 113 -0.83 -12.42 33.55
N ASP A 114 -2.09 -12.81 33.63
CA ASP A 114 -2.99 -12.55 34.75
C ASP A 114 -3.09 -13.86 35.55
N THR A 115 -2.34 -13.98 36.65
CA THR A 115 -2.22 -15.22 37.40
C THR A 115 -3.39 -15.46 38.35
N ASN A 116 -4.08 -14.41 38.77
CA ASN A 116 -5.20 -14.46 39.71
C ASN A 116 -6.59 -14.42 39.03
N ARG A 117 -6.63 -14.16 37.71
CA ARG A 117 -7.81 -14.08 36.84
C ARG A 117 -8.76 -12.92 37.18
N ASP A 118 -8.25 -11.82 37.72
CA ASP A 118 -9.04 -10.61 37.99
C ASP A 118 -9.22 -9.72 36.75
N GLY A 119 -8.61 -10.10 35.63
CA GLY A 119 -8.63 -9.38 34.37
C GLY A 119 -7.48 -8.37 34.22
N VAL A 120 -6.54 -8.30 35.15
CA VAL A 120 -5.38 -7.41 35.11
C VAL A 120 -4.10 -8.24 35.13
N ALA A 121 -3.13 -7.85 34.32
CA ALA A 121 -1.82 -8.49 34.33
C ALA A 121 -1.07 -8.21 35.65
N ASP A 122 -0.60 -9.27 36.29
CA ASP A 122 0.18 -9.23 37.53
C ASP A 122 1.60 -9.81 37.35
N LEU A 123 1.88 -10.46 36.22
CA LEU A 123 3.18 -11.06 35.91
C LEU A 123 3.66 -10.67 34.51
N TYR A 124 4.89 -10.14 34.45
CA TYR A 124 5.58 -9.73 33.22
C TYR A 124 6.91 -10.47 33.14
N GLU A 125 7.05 -11.35 32.17
CA GLU A 125 8.22 -12.22 32.01
C GLU A 125 8.98 -11.85 30.74
N PRO A 126 10.23 -11.34 30.83
CA PRO A 126 11.08 -11.17 29.65
C PRO A 126 11.42 -12.53 29.05
N ILE A 127 11.07 -12.74 27.77
CA ILE A 127 11.55 -13.88 26.99
C ILE A 127 12.92 -13.56 26.40
N TYR A 128 13.07 -12.34 25.88
CA TYR A 128 14.33 -11.87 25.31
C TYR A 128 14.45 -10.35 25.44
N GLN A 129 15.64 -9.87 25.77
CA GLN A 129 15.95 -8.44 25.90
C GLN A 129 16.84 -7.97 24.76
N PHE A 130 16.44 -6.89 24.10
CA PHE A 130 17.16 -6.26 23.00
C PHE A 130 17.93 -5.04 23.49
N GLU A 131 19.10 -4.82 22.91
CA GLU A 131 19.84 -3.57 23.09
C GLU A 131 19.07 -2.38 22.48
N LEU A 132 19.22 -1.21 23.10
CA LEU A 132 18.68 0.07 22.64
C LEU A 132 19.75 1.15 22.71
N SER A 133 19.86 1.95 21.65
CA SER A 133 20.73 3.13 21.63
C SER A 133 20.02 4.41 22.08
N GLY A 134 18.68 4.35 22.20
CA GLY A 134 17.83 5.52 22.43
C GLY A 134 17.42 6.25 21.15
N ASN A 135 17.82 5.78 19.97
CA ASN A 135 17.37 6.36 18.71
C ASN A 135 15.85 6.13 18.52
N TYR A 136 15.13 7.20 18.17
CA TYR A 136 13.67 7.18 18.05
C TYR A 136 13.16 6.18 17.01
N HIS A 137 13.97 5.76 16.04
CA HIS A 137 13.56 4.89 14.95
C HIS A 137 13.84 3.40 15.20
N GLU A 138 14.43 3.03 16.34
CA GLU A 138 14.70 1.64 16.74
C GLU A 138 13.44 0.94 17.28
N TYR A 139 12.51 0.64 16.37
CA TYR A 139 11.30 -0.14 16.67
C TYR A 139 11.57 -1.65 16.67
N THR A 140 10.76 -2.37 17.44
CA THR A 140 10.77 -3.83 17.55
C THR A 140 9.36 -4.34 17.34
N TYR A 141 9.10 -5.02 16.21
CA TYR A 141 7.76 -5.41 15.81
C TYR A 141 7.51 -6.90 16.06
N GLY A 142 6.31 -7.25 16.53
CA GLY A 142 5.92 -8.65 16.76
C GLY A 142 5.32 -8.94 18.14
N PRO A 143 5.27 -10.22 18.54
CA PRO A 143 5.72 -11.39 17.79
C PRO A 143 4.68 -11.90 16.77
N VAL A 144 5.15 -12.66 15.78
CA VAL A 144 4.32 -13.58 14.98
C VAL A 144 4.76 -15.00 15.30
N PHE A 145 3.81 -15.86 15.69
CA PHE A 145 4.10 -17.26 16.02
C PHE A 145 4.18 -18.14 14.78
N ASP A 146 5.19 -18.99 14.72
CA ASP A 146 5.21 -20.10 13.77
C ASP A 146 4.50 -21.36 14.34
N LYS A 147 4.40 -22.41 13.52
CA LYS A 147 3.73 -23.66 13.88
C LYS A 147 4.40 -24.41 15.04
N ASN A 148 5.68 -24.13 15.32
CA ASN A 148 6.41 -24.73 16.45
C ASN A 148 6.23 -23.93 17.75
N GLY A 149 5.61 -22.76 17.67
CA GLY A 149 5.47 -21.83 18.78
C GLY A 149 6.68 -20.92 18.96
N ASP A 150 7.61 -20.89 18.01
CA ASP A 150 8.69 -19.92 18.00
C ASP A 150 8.14 -18.56 17.55
N MET A 151 8.79 -17.49 18.01
CA MET A 151 8.34 -16.11 17.83
C MET A 151 9.25 -15.40 16.84
N LEU A 152 8.70 -14.99 15.71
CA LEU A 152 9.37 -14.09 14.77
C LEU A 152 9.24 -12.64 15.25
N VAL A 153 10.34 -11.90 15.13
CA VAL A 153 10.46 -10.47 15.47
C VAL A 153 11.30 -9.77 14.40
N THR A 154 10.86 -8.60 13.95
CA THR A 154 11.67 -7.74 13.07
C THR A 154 12.19 -6.52 13.85
N LEU A 155 13.45 -6.15 13.58
CA LEU A 155 14.14 -5.07 14.25
C LEU A 155 14.44 -3.96 13.25
N ASN A 156 13.83 -2.81 13.45
CA ASN A 156 13.92 -1.64 12.58
C ASN A 156 15.32 -0.99 12.66
N LEU A 157 15.78 -0.33 11.59
CA LEU A 157 17.01 0.46 11.64
C LEU A 157 16.82 1.77 12.41
N ALA A 158 17.88 2.26 13.03
CA ALA A 158 17.94 3.62 13.55
C ALA A 158 17.93 4.64 12.40
N TRP A 159 17.51 5.87 12.68
CA TRP A 159 17.48 6.96 11.70
C TRP A 159 18.46 8.07 12.09
N ILE A 160 19.42 8.31 11.19
CA ILE A 160 20.43 9.39 11.32
C ILE A 160 20.57 10.21 10.03
N GLY A 161 19.50 10.25 9.22
CA GLY A 161 19.50 10.74 7.83
C GLY A 161 19.57 9.62 6.78
N PHE A 162 19.86 8.40 7.22
CA PHE A 162 19.73 7.15 6.49
C PHE A 162 19.51 6.01 7.51
N GLY A 163 19.13 4.82 7.03
CA GLY A 163 18.98 3.63 7.87
C GLY A 163 20.33 3.11 8.36
N GLU A 164 20.52 3.03 9.68
CA GLU A 164 21.76 2.56 10.29
C GLU A 164 21.48 1.56 11.42
N GLY A 165 22.12 0.40 11.37
CA GLY A 165 21.89 -0.71 12.29
C GLY A 165 23.00 -0.89 13.32
N LYS A 166 24.08 -0.10 13.26
CA LYS A 166 25.27 -0.36 14.09
C LYS A 166 25.12 -0.13 15.59
N PHE A 167 24.09 0.61 16.01
CA PHE A 167 23.97 1.13 17.38
C PHE A 167 23.42 0.12 18.39
N ALA A 168 22.66 -0.89 17.94
CA ALA A 168 22.15 -1.97 18.77
C ALA A 168 22.15 -3.28 17.98
N LYS A 169 22.46 -4.38 18.66
CA LYS A 169 22.58 -5.70 18.03
C LYS A 169 21.31 -6.09 17.27
N TRP A 170 21.50 -6.67 16.09
CA TRP A 170 20.45 -7.20 15.20
C TRP A 170 19.48 -6.16 14.59
N ARG A 171 19.71 -4.85 14.73
CA ARG A 171 18.91 -3.85 13.98
C ARG A 171 19.08 -4.07 12.47
N GLY A 172 17.96 -4.09 11.74
CA GLY A 172 17.89 -4.43 10.31
C GLY A 172 17.72 -5.93 10.02
N TRP A 173 17.29 -6.72 11.00
CA TRP A 173 17.15 -8.17 10.91
C TRP A 173 15.74 -8.68 11.24
N LEU A 174 15.40 -9.81 10.63
CA LEU A 174 14.38 -10.73 11.12
C LEU A 174 15.06 -11.77 12.00
N VAL A 175 14.56 -11.95 13.21
CA VAL A 175 15.04 -12.95 14.17
C VAL A 175 13.90 -13.88 14.58
N LYS A 176 14.24 -15.10 14.95
CA LYS A 176 13.34 -16.08 15.56
C LYS A 176 13.78 -16.30 17.00
N ILE A 177 12.84 -16.30 17.93
CA ILE A 177 13.09 -16.47 19.36
C ILE A 177 12.27 -17.65 19.85
N LYS A 178 12.93 -18.63 20.44
CA LYS A 178 12.28 -19.81 21.02
C LYS A 178 11.62 -19.47 22.36
N PRO A 179 10.67 -20.29 22.85
CA PRO A 179 10.06 -20.09 24.16
C PRO A 179 11.06 -20.02 25.33
N ASP A 180 12.24 -20.63 25.19
CA ASP A 180 13.31 -20.59 26.19
C ASP A 180 14.20 -19.33 26.13
N GLY A 181 13.90 -18.39 25.22
CA GLY A 181 14.67 -17.16 25.01
C GLY A 181 15.83 -17.30 24.03
N THR A 182 16.06 -18.47 23.42
CA THR A 182 17.12 -18.64 22.42
C THR A 182 16.81 -17.85 21.15
N LEU A 183 17.67 -16.90 20.79
CA LEU A 183 17.57 -16.11 19.56
C LEU A 183 18.36 -16.76 18.41
N GLU A 184 17.66 -16.98 17.30
CA GLU A 184 18.21 -17.42 16.02
C GLU A 184 18.01 -16.34 14.93
N PRO A 185 19.08 -15.67 14.45
CA PRO A 185 18.95 -14.75 13.34
C PRO A 185 18.54 -15.50 12.06
N GLN A 186 17.56 -14.95 11.33
CA GLN A 186 17.00 -15.59 10.13
C GLN A 186 17.53 -14.92 8.87
N SER A 187 17.25 -13.64 8.69
CA SER A 187 17.58 -12.88 7.48
C SER A 187 17.84 -11.42 7.84
N ALA A 188 18.52 -10.69 6.96
CA ALA A 188 18.79 -9.27 7.15
C ALA A 188 18.44 -8.45 5.92
N GLY A 189 18.77 -7.17 5.98
CA GLY A 189 18.55 -6.23 4.89
C GLY A 189 17.23 -5.49 4.99
N LEU A 190 16.63 -5.50 6.18
CA LEU A 190 15.38 -4.81 6.46
C LEU A 190 15.69 -3.36 6.85
N ARG A 191 14.90 -2.42 6.36
CA ARG A 191 15.00 -1.01 6.72
C ARG A 191 13.96 -0.64 7.76
N SER A 192 12.69 -0.66 7.36
CA SER A 192 11.54 -0.38 8.22
C SER A 192 10.43 -1.43 8.08
N PRO A 193 10.68 -2.67 8.57
CA PRO A 193 9.82 -3.83 8.35
C PRO A 193 8.61 -3.89 9.30
N ALA A 194 7.69 -2.93 9.21
CA ALA A 194 6.58 -2.77 10.15
C ALA A 194 5.53 -3.89 10.10
N GLY A 195 5.37 -4.55 8.95
CA GLY A 195 4.48 -5.70 8.79
C GLY A 195 5.19 -6.90 8.20
N TYR A 196 4.83 -8.06 8.70
CA TYR A 196 5.30 -9.35 8.23
C TYR A 196 4.34 -10.42 8.73
N SER A 197 4.27 -11.51 7.97
CA SER A 197 3.43 -12.65 8.30
C SER A 197 4.04 -13.94 7.79
N ILE A 198 3.49 -15.04 8.31
CA ILE A 198 3.76 -16.38 7.84
C ILE A 198 2.51 -16.83 7.09
N ASN A 199 2.66 -17.30 5.86
CA ASN A 199 1.53 -17.85 5.11
C ASN A 199 1.18 -19.28 5.59
N ASP A 200 0.11 -19.85 5.05
CA ASP A 200 -0.32 -21.21 5.39
C ASP A 200 0.74 -22.30 5.08
N GLU A 201 1.64 -22.05 4.14
CA GLU A 201 2.75 -22.95 3.76
C GLU A 201 3.92 -22.88 4.76
N GLY A 202 4.00 -21.83 5.58
CA GLY A 202 5.11 -21.59 6.51
C GLY A 202 6.17 -20.63 5.97
N ASP A 203 5.95 -20.05 4.79
CA ASP A 203 6.83 -19.07 4.16
C ASP A 203 6.65 -17.69 4.79
N ILE A 204 7.75 -16.97 4.98
CA ILE A 204 7.78 -15.67 5.66
C ILE A 204 7.77 -14.57 4.61
N PHE A 205 6.82 -13.65 4.74
CA PHE A 205 6.74 -12.44 3.94
C PHE A 205 6.89 -11.22 4.82
N TYR A 206 7.62 -10.23 4.34
CA TYR A 206 7.74 -8.95 5.01
C TYR A 206 7.40 -7.81 4.07
N GLY A 207 6.70 -6.81 4.59
CA GLY A 207 6.45 -5.52 3.96
C GLY A 207 7.57 -4.52 4.28
N GLU A 208 7.96 -3.73 3.29
CA GLU A 208 9.02 -2.73 3.41
C GLU A 208 8.55 -1.36 2.98
N ASN A 209 9.02 -0.31 3.66
CA ASN A 209 8.77 1.07 3.33
C ASN A 209 9.86 1.63 2.42
N GLN A 210 9.45 2.51 1.51
CA GLN A 210 10.38 3.27 0.69
C GLN A 210 11.41 4.03 1.56
N GLY A 211 12.63 4.17 1.04
CA GLY A 211 13.71 4.93 1.67
C GLY A 211 15.07 4.61 1.04
N ASP A 212 16.15 4.76 1.80
CA ASP A 212 17.49 4.36 1.36
C ASP A 212 17.52 2.87 0.99
N TRP A 213 18.10 2.54 -0.17
CA TRP A 213 18.17 1.18 -0.75
C TRP A 213 16.83 0.53 -1.11
N VAL A 214 15.72 1.18 -0.79
CA VAL A 214 14.36 0.69 -1.05
C VAL A 214 13.64 1.72 -1.92
N GLY A 215 13.67 1.52 -3.24
CA GLY A 215 13.12 2.49 -4.18
C GLY A 215 11.61 2.76 -4.03
N SER A 216 10.85 1.75 -3.60
CA SER A 216 9.41 1.86 -3.33
C SER A 216 8.97 0.81 -2.30
N GLY A 217 7.75 0.97 -1.75
CA GLY A 217 7.17 -0.06 -0.89
C GLY A 217 7.09 -1.41 -1.61
N ARG A 218 7.26 -2.53 -0.89
CA ARG A 218 7.22 -3.88 -1.49
C ARG A 218 6.94 -4.98 -0.47
N ILE A 219 6.60 -6.17 -0.97
CA ILE A 219 6.62 -7.44 -0.23
C ILE A 219 7.78 -8.29 -0.73
N THR A 220 8.54 -8.90 0.17
CA THR A 220 9.59 -9.87 -0.17
C THR A 220 9.43 -11.14 0.65
N HIS A 221 9.58 -12.29 -0.02
CA HIS A 221 9.72 -13.59 0.65
C HIS A 221 11.13 -13.75 1.22
N LEU A 222 11.25 -14.14 2.49
CA LEU A 222 12.53 -14.31 3.18
C LEU A 222 12.67 -15.72 3.78
N ALA A 223 13.68 -16.44 3.32
CA ALA A 223 14.17 -17.65 3.96
C ALA A 223 15.38 -17.36 4.85
N LYS A 224 15.76 -18.33 5.69
CA LYS A 224 16.98 -18.23 6.50
C LYS A 224 18.21 -18.08 5.60
N GLY A 225 19.02 -17.04 5.85
CA GLY A 225 20.21 -16.70 5.07
C GLY A 225 19.97 -15.71 3.92
N ASP A 226 18.72 -15.26 3.72
CA ASP A 226 18.39 -14.27 2.71
C ASP A 226 18.79 -12.84 3.12
N PHE A 227 19.10 -12.02 2.10
CA PHE A 227 19.35 -10.60 2.24
C PHE A 227 18.31 -9.80 1.44
N ALA A 228 17.59 -8.92 2.12
CA ALA A 228 16.51 -8.15 1.50
C ALA A 228 16.99 -6.88 0.77
N GLY A 229 18.23 -6.42 0.98
CA GLY A 229 18.83 -5.35 0.16
C GLY A 229 19.24 -4.08 0.89
N ASN A 230 18.82 -3.79 2.13
CA ASN A 230 19.36 -2.62 2.83
C ASN A 230 20.65 -2.98 3.61
N PRO A 231 21.80 -2.33 3.35
CA PRO A 231 23.06 -2.66 4.00
C PRO A 231 23.15 -2.25 5.49
N GLY A 232 22.23 -1.45 6.02
CA GLY A 232 22.36 -0.84 7.35
C GLY A 232 22.52 -1.84 8.49
N GLY A 233 21.99 -3.06 8.34
CA GLY A 233 22.10 -4.14 9.34
C GLY A 233 23.32 -5.07 9.19
N ILE A 234 24.11 -4.97 8.12
CA ILE A 234 25.10 -6.01 7.76
C ILE A 234 26.28 -6.11 8.73
N LYS A 235 26.50 -5.09 9.58
CA LYS A 235 27.50 -5.15 10.66
C LYS A 235 27.37 -6.42 11.50
N TRP A 236 26.14 -6.91 11.68
CA TRP A 236 25.84 -8.07 12.51
C TRP A 236 25.99 -9.42 11.77
N ALA A 237 26.28 -9.42 10.46
CA ALA A 237 26.54 -10.65 9.72
C ALA A 237 27.85 -11.34 10.16
N LYS A 238 28.73 -10.60 10.84
CA LYS A 238 29.97 -11.11 11.45
C LYS A 238 29.73 -11.97 12.70
N GLU A 239 28.54 -11.89 13.30
CA GLU A 239 28.22 -12.66 14.51
C GLU A 239 28.35 -14.17 14.24
N PRO A 240 28.80 -14.97 15.23
CA PRO A 240 29.05 -16.39 15.03
C PRO A 240 27.82 -17.17 14.56
N ASN A 241 26.63 -16.81 15.06
CA ASN A 241 25.36 -17.47 14.73
C ASN A 241 24.65 -16.87 13.50
N SER A 242 25.23 -15.88 12.81
CA SER A 242 24.67 -15.35 11.57
C SER A 242 24.63 -16.41 10.45
N PRO A 243 23.47 -16.63 9.78
CA PRO A 243 23.33 -17.62 8.71
C PRO A 243 23.89 -17.16 7.35
N PHE A 244 24.33 -15.91 7.19
CA PHE A 244 24.98 -15.43 5.97
C PHE A 244 26.19 -14.53 6.28
N LYS A 245 27.08 -14.40 5.29
CA LYS A 245 28.37 -13.68 5.39
C LYS A 245 28.47 -12.74 4.19
N LEU A 246 27.98 -11.51 4.38
CA LEU A 246 27.97 -10.44 3.38
C LEU A 246 28.62 -9.19 3.98
N THR A 247 29.49 -8.51 3.24
CA THR A 247 30.10 -7.23 3.64
C THR A 247 29.53 -6.06 2.83
N LEU A 248 29.84 -4.83 3.26
CA LEU A 248 29.32 -3.62 2.60
C LEU A 248 29.87 -3.47 1.19
N GLU A 249 31.13 -3.83 1.01
CA GLU A 249 31.89 -3.68 -0.24
C GLU A 249 31.34 -4.58 -1.36
N GLU A 250 30.65 -5.65 -0.99
CA GLU A 250 30.00 -6.56 -1.94
C GLU A 250 28.70 -5.99 -2.52
N ILE A 251 28.13 -4.93 -1.91
CA ILE A 251 26.84 -4.36 -2.30
C ILE A 251 27.07 -3.20 -3.28
N PRO A 252 26.65 -3.34 -4.55
CA PRO A 252 26.88 -2.30 -5.55
C PRO A 252 25.97 -1.09 -5.33
N ASP A 253 26.58 0.09 -5.34
CA ASP A 253 25.89 1.40 -5.25
C ASP A 253 26.12 2.21 -6.53
N ASN A 254 25.49 1.75 -7.62
CA ASN A 254 25.70 2.32 -8.96
C ASN A 254 24.37 2.70 -9.64
N SER A 255 23.30 2.81 -8.85
CA SER A 255 21.94 3.16 -9.27
C SER A 255 21.36 2.26 -10.36
N GLN A 256 21.93 1.08 -10.59
CA GLN A 256 21.32 0.06 -11.44
C GLN A 256 20.11 -0.56 -10.73
N PRO A 257 19.18 -1.20 -11.45
CA PRO A 257 18.10 -1.95 -10.83
C PRO A 257 18.60 -3.06 -9.92
N MET A 258 17.83 -3.38 -8.86
CA MET A 258 18.19 -4.39 -7.86
C MET A 258 18.49 -5.79 -8.45
N PHE A 259 17.86 -6.16 -9.57
CA PHE A 259 18.13 -7.44 -10.24
C PHE A 259 19.53 -7.53 -10.83
N GLU A 260 20.18 -6.40 -11.16
CA GLU A 260 21.60 -6.40 -11.55
C GLU A 260 22.52 -6.66 -10.36
N ALA A 261 22.15 -6.13 -9.18
CA ALA A 261 22.84 -6.44 -7.94
C ALA A 261 22.67 -7.93 -7.57
N ALA A 262 21.49 -8.52 -7.78
CA ALA A 262 21.20 -9.91 -7.43
C ALA A 262 22.01 -10.94 -8.24
N LYS A 263 22.55 -10.55 -9.40
CA LYS A 263 23.49 -11.39 -10.17
C LYS A 263 24.86 -11.53 -9.48
N LYS A 264 25.20 -10.61 -8.57
CA LYS A 264 26.52 -10.51 -7.92
C LYS A 264 26.44 -10.79 -6.42
N VAL A 265 25.41 -10.24 -5.76
CA VAL A 265 25.19 -10.37 -4.32
C VAL A 265 24.46 -11.67 -4.04
N LYS A 266 25.19 -12.63 -3.45
CA LYS A 266 24.64 -13.92 -3.06
C LYS A 266 23.45 -13.73 -2.10
N ASN A 267 22.39 -14.50 -2.32
CA ASN A 267 21.16 -14.49 -1.52
C ASN A 267 20.41 -13.14 -1.47
N LEU A 268 20.71 -12.18 -2.36
CA LEU A 268 19.88 -10.98 -2.50
C LEU A 268 18.51 -11.37 -3.05
N LYS A 269 17.45 -11.08 -2.29
CA LYS A 269 16.07 -11.39 -2.68
C LYS A 269 15.43 -10.24 -3.42
N LEU A 270 14.88 -10.54 -4.58
CA LEU A 270 14.02 -9.62 -5.31
C LEU A 270 12.63 -9.59 -4.68
N PRO A 271 11.94 -8.44 -4.71
CA PRO A 271 10.57 -8.37 -4.21
C PRO A 271 9.63 -9.29 -4.98
N ALA A 272 8.73 -9.93 -4.25
CA ALA A 272 7.63 -10.68 -4.85
C ALA A 272 6.63 -9.70 -5.49
N VAL A 273 6.34 -8.59 -4.82
CA VAL A 273 5.43 -7.56 -5.31
C VAL A 273 5.95 -6.18 -4.92
N TRP A 274 6.14 -5.31 -5.90
CA TRP A 274 6.33 -3.88 -5.68
C TRP A 274 4.98 -3.16 -5.55
N PHE A 275 4.92 -2.22 -4.63
CA PHE A 275 3.84 -1.23 -4.52
C PHE A 275 4.35 0.09 -5.07
N PRO A 276 3.87 0.56 -6.24
CA PRO A 276 4.29 1.84 -6.79
C PRO A 276 4.05 3.01 -5.83
N HIS A 277 5.11 3.75 -5.53
CA HIS A 277 5.10 4.81 -4.52
C HIS A 277 4.05 5.88 -4.81
N ALA A 278 3.36 6.34 -3.76
CA ALA A 278 2.27 7.31 -3.81
C ALA A 278 1.01 6.88 -4.58
N ILE A 279 1.04 5.74 -5.26
CA ILE A 279 -0.12 5.13 -5.91
C ILE A 279 -0.67 4.00 -5.03
N MET A 280 0.17 3.05 -4.64
CA MET A 280 -0.17 1.86 -3.85
C MET A 280 0.33 1.99 -2.42
N GLY A 281 0.27 3.20 -1.86
CA GLY A 281 0.82 3.52 -0.54
C GLY A 281 2.13 4.29 -0.59
N ILE A 282 2.55 4.79 0.57
CA ILE A 282 3.85 5.42 0.79
C ILE A 282 4.61 4.83 1.98
N SER A 283 3.92 4.13 2.88
CA SER A 283 4.41 3.53 4.11
C SER A 283 3.58 2.29 4.40
N THR A 284 3.95 1.18 3.75
CA THR A 284 3.31 -0.12 3.93
C THR A 284 3.40 -0.55 5.40
N SER A 285 2.33 -1.08 5.95
CA SER A 285 2.31 -1.53 7.34
C SER A 285 2.05 -3.02 7.39
N ASP A 286 0.97 -3.46 8.02
CA ASP A 286 0.68 -4.87 8.24
C ASP A 286 0.41 -5.62 6.92
N ILE A 287 0.57 -6.94 6.96
CA ILE A 287 0.25 -7.85 5.85
C ILE A 287 -0.42 -9.10 6.41
N ILE A 288 -1.62 -9.42 5.92
CA ILE A 288 -2.34 -10.63 6.33
C ILE A 288 -2.86 -11.40 5.13
N GLN A 289 -2.79 -12.73 5.20
CA GLN A 289 -3.40 -13.63 4.21
C GLN A 289 -4.86 -13.89 4.59
N ASP A 290 -5.78 -13.83 3.63
CA ASP A 290 -7.19 -14.18 3.83
C ASP A 290 -7.36 -15.68 4.03
N THR A 291 -7.26 -16.10 5.29
CA THR A 291 -7.52 -17.46 5.77
C THR A 291 -8.97 -17.65 6.20
N THR A 292 -9.85 -16.67 5.96
CA THR A 292 -11.25 -16.70 6.41
C THR A 292 -12.14 -17.61 5.57
N LYS A 293 -11.60 -18.18 4.49
CA LYS A 293 -12.28 -19.11 3.57
C LYS A 293 -13.55 -18.50 2.94
N GLY A 294 -13.42 -17.26 2.48
CA GLY A 294 -14.49 -16.55 1.76
C GLY A 294 -15.50 -15.84 2.67
N LYS A 295 -15.21 -15.67 3.96
CA LYS A 295 -16.04 -14.85 4.86
C LYS A 295 -15.71 -13.36 4.77
N PHE A 296 -14.45 -13.03 4.56
CA PHE A 296 -13.99 -11.64 4.51
C PHE A 296 -14.15 -11.01 3.13
N SER A 297 -13.88 -11.77 2.07
CA SER A 297 -13.78 -11.25 0.72
C SER A 297 -14.08 -12.34 -0.31
N PRO A 298 -14.37 -11.97 -1.57
CA PRO A 298 -14.45 -12.93 -2.67
C PRO A 298 -13.07 -13.44 -3.14
N PHE A 299 -11.98 -13.13 -2.41
CA PHE A 299 -10.59 -13.40 -2.77
C PHE A 299 -9.85 -14.28 -1.75
N PRO A 300 -10.37 -15.47 -1.39
CA PRO A 300 -9.76 -16.32 -0.39
C PRO A 300 -8.30 -16.68 -0.75
N GLY A 301 -7.42 -16.69 0.25
CA GLY A 301 -6.00 -17.00 0.10
C GLY A 301 -5.13 -15.87 -0.45
N GLN A 302 -5.73 -14.76 -0.92
CA GLN A 302 -5.01 -13.55 -1.28
C GLN A 302 -4.59 -12.76 -0.03
N TYR A 303 -3.79 -11.72 -0.22
CA TYR A 303 -3.21 -10.93 0.87
C TYR A 303 -3.80 -9.53 0.88
N PHE A 304 -3.93 -8.98 2.07
CA PHE A 304 -4.27 -7.58 2.30
C PHE A 304 -3.08 -6.90 2.97
N VAL A 305 -2.72 -5.73 2.46
CA VAL A 305 -1.59 -4.93 2.95
C VAL A 305 -2.07 -3.54 3.24
N ALA A 306 -1.95 -3.14 4.50
CA ALA A 306 -2.26 -1.80 4.93
C ALA A 306 -1.17 -0.78 4.54
N ASP A 307 -1.57 0.49 4.48
CA ASP A 307 -0.67 1.63 4.36
C ASP A 307 -0.98 2.67 5.43
N GLN A 308 0.06 3.06 6.18
CA GLN A 308 -0.05 4.06 7.23
C GLN A 308 -0.21 5.47 6.65
N GLY A 309 0.56 5.82 5.63
CA GLY A 309 0.56 7.20 5.11
C GLY A 309 -0.72 7.57 4.36
N GLN A 310 -1.28 6.66 3.57
CA GLN A 310 -2.46 6.85 2.73
C GLN A 310 -3.75 6.30 3.34
N SER A 311 -3.69 5.72 4.55
CA SER A 311 -4.88 5.27 5.29
C SER A 311 -5.78 4.38 4.42
N LYS A 312 -5.19 3.32 3.87
CA LYS A 312 -5.85 2.40 2.95
C LYS A 312 -5.34 0.98 3.03
N VAL A 313 -6.09 0.07 2.42
CA VAL A 313 -5.73 -1.33 2.25
C VAL A 313 -5.59 -1.62 0.76
N MET A 314 -4.48 -2.26 0.39
CA MET A 314 -4.23 -2.82 -0.93
C MET A 314 -4.45 -4.35 -0.89
N ARG A 315 -4.88 -4.93 -2.01
CA ARG A 315 -4.97 -6.38 -2.20
C ARG A 315 -3.80 -6.87 -3.04
N VAL A 316 -3.30 -8.05 -2.69
CA VAL A 316 -2.18 -8.71 -3.35
C VAL A 316 -2.53 -10.16 -3.66
N PHE A 317 -2.27 -10.56 -4.89
CA PHE A 317 -2.21 -11.97 -5.29
C PHE A 317 -0.75 -12.33 -5.56
N MET A 318 -0.35 -13.52 -5.14
CA MET A 318 0.98 -14.07 -5.43
C MET A 318 0.86 -15.46 -6.04
N GLU A 319 1.76 -15.76 -6.96
CA GLU A 319 2.00 -17.08 -7.52
C GLU A 319 3.48 -17.45 -7.38
N LYS A 320 3.78 -18.75 -7.53
CA LYS A 320 5.15 -19.28 -7.48
C LYS A 320 5.50 -19.82 -8.86
N VAL A 321 6.43 -19.16 -9.55
CA VAL A 321 6.92 -19.56 -10.88
C VAL A 321 8.39 -19.94 -10.74
N ASN A 322 8.75 -21.14 -11.18
CA ASN A 322 10.12 -21.68 -11.03
C ASN A 322 10.64 -21.60 -9.56
N GLY A 323 9.75 -21.76 -8.58
CA GLY A 323 10.09 -21.66 -7.16
C GLY A 323 10.19 -20.23 -6.61
N VAL A 324 10.00 -19.20 -7.44
CA VAL A 324 10.11 -17.78 -7.07
C VAL A 324 8.73 -17.16 -6.93
N TYR A 325 8.49 -16.47 -5.82
CA TYR A 325 7.26 -15.70 -5.62
C TYR A 325 7.26 -14.44 -6.48
N GLN A 326 6.11 -14.18 -7.10
CA GLN A 326 5.81 -12.99 -7.88
C GLN A 326 4.30 -12.74 -7.89
N GLY A 327 3.83 -11.58 -8.32
CA GLY A 327 2.39 -11.32 -8.33
C GLY A 327 2.02 -9.88 -8.58
N PHE A 328 0.75 -9.55 -8.33
CA PHE A 328 0.24 -8.19 -8.51
C PHE A 328 -0.32 -7.58 -7.23
N CYS A 329 -0.29 -6.26 -7.18
CA CYS A 329 -1.09 -5.47 -6.26
C CYS A 329 -2.16 -4.66 -7.00
N ILE A 330 -3.28 -4.44 -6.31
CA ILE A 330 -4.41 -3.60 -6.71
C ILE A 330 -5.00 -2.92 -5.48
N ASN A 331 -5.66 -1.77 -5.64
CA ASN A 331 -6.35 -1.13 -4.52
C ASN A 331 -7.50 -2.01 -4.00
N TYR A 332 -7.91 -1.83 -2.74
CA TYR A 332 -9.03 -2.58 -2.17
C TYR A 332 -10.02 -1.68 -1.42
N ARG A 333 -9.55 -0.93 -0.42
CA ARG A 333 -10.40 0.01 0.31
C ARG A 333 -9.62 1.24 0.78
N GLU A 334 -10.15 2.43 0.49
CA GLU A 334 -9.65 3.71 1.01
C GLU A 334 -10.62 4.36 2.02
N GLY A 335 -10.29 5.52 2.56
CA GLY A 335 -11.22 6.31 3.40
C GLY A 335 -11.23 5.92 4.88
N PHE A 336 -10.19 5.24 5.35
CA PHE A 336 -9.99 5.02 6.79
C PHE A 336 -9.64 6.33 7.49
N GLN A 337 -10.01 6.43 8.77
CA GLN A 337 -9.99 7.70 9.49
C GLN A 337 -8.57 8.13 9.90
N SER A 338 -7.60 7.21 9.95
CA SER A 338 -6.21 7.46 10.36
C SER A 338 -5.26 6.43 9.72
N GLY A 339 -3.95 6.60 9.90
CA GLY A 339 -2.94 5.73 9.31
C GLY A 339 -2.95 4.33 9.88
N ILE A 340 -3.18 3.32 9.03
CA ILE A 340 -3.33 1.93 9.44
C ILE A 340 -1.97 1.33 9.77
N LEU A 341 -1.83 0.76 10.96
CA LEU A 341 -0.61 0.08 11.40
C LEU A 341 -0.79 -1.44 11.58
N ARG A 342 -2.00 -1.90 11.96
CA ARG A 342 -2.27 -3.31 12.28
C ARG A 342 -3.60 -3.77 11.72
N GLU A 343 -3.65 -5.02 11.25
CA GLU A 343 -4.83 -5.67 10.71
C GLU A 343 -5.03 -7.04 11.38
N ARG A 344 -6.23 -7.39 11.81
CA ARG A 344 -6.54 -8.74 12.33
C ARG A 344 -7.93 -9.18 11.94
N PHE A 345 -8.08 -10.44 11.52
CA PHE A 345 -9.41 -11.01 11.33
C PHE A 345 -10.12 -11.22 12.67
N GLY A 346 -11.38 -10.82 12.73
CA GLY A 346 -12.32 -11.17 13.77
C GLY A 346 -12.90 -12.57 13.57
N LEU A 347 -13.58 -13.07 14.60
CA LEU A 347 -14.23 -14.39 14.59
C LEU A 347 -15.41 -14.48 13.60
N ASP A 348 -16.00 -13.35 13.23
CA ASP A 348 -17.05 -13.28 12.21
C ASP A 348 -16.49 -13.21 10.77
N GLY A 349 -15.16 -13.18 10.61
CA GLY A 349 -14.47 -13.05 9.33
C GLY A 349 -14.29 -11.61 8.86
N SER A 350 -14.81 -10.60 9.57
CA SER A 350 -14.47 -9.19 9.29
C SER A 350 -13.03 -8.87 9.70
N MET A 351 -12.49 -7.73 9.25
CA MET A 351 -11.12 -7.32 9.57
C MET A 351 -11.12 -6.10 10.49
N PHE A 352 -10.45 -6.19 11.63
CA PHE A 352 -10.15 -5.05 12.51
C PHE A 352 -8.88 -4.35 12.05
N LEU A 353 -8.90 -3.01 12.08
CA LEU A 353 -7.81 -2.15 11.66
C LEU A 353 -7.49 -1.16 12.77
N GLY A 354 -6.25 -1.23 13.25
CA GLY A 354 -5.69 -0.35 14.28
C GLY A 354 -4.85 0.73 13.66
N MET A 355 -5.07 1.98 14.06
CA MET A 355 -4.52 3.15 13.39
C MET A 355 -3.81 4.12 14.33
N THR A 356 -2.80 4.81 13.80
CA THR A 356 -2.05 5.87 14.45
C THR A 356 -1.34 6.76 13.43
N SER A 357 -1.37 8.07 13.68
CA SER A 357 -0.58 9.10 12.99
C SER A 357 0.50 9.69 13.89
N ARG A 358 0.75 9.09 15.07
CA ARG A 358 1.86 9.48 15.94
C ARG A 358 3.19 9.30 15.20
N GLY A 359 4.04 10.33 15.23
CA GLY A 359 5.34 10.34 14.55
C GLY A 359 5.26 10.69 13.06
N TRP A 360 4.33 10.08 12.31
CA TRP A 360 4.16 10.30 10.87
C TRP A 360 2.70 10.57 10.51
N GLY A 361 2.49 11.66 9.78
CA GLY A 361 1.15 12.06 9.32
C GLY A 361 0.57 11.08 8.31
N SER A 362 -0.75 11.08 8.20
CA SER A 362 -1.52 10.25 7.28
C SER A 362 -2.56 11.09 6.54
N THR A 363 -3.13 10.55 5.47
CA THR A 363 -4.28 11.15 4.75
C THR A 363 -5.57 11.10 5.57
N GLY A 364 -5.73 10.07 6.42
CA GLY A 364 -6.76 10.01 7.45
C GLY A 364 -6.63 11.20 8.42
N LYS A 365 -7.77 11.81 8.77
CA LYS A 365 -7.83 13.08 9.48
C LYS A 365 -7.66 12.97 11.00
N ASP A 366 -7.87 11.77 11.55
CA ASP A 366 -7.80 11.53 12.99
C ASP A 366 -6.39 11.09 13.38
N ASN A 367 -5.98 11.42 14.61
CA ASN A 367 -4.64 11.08 15.12
C ASN A 367 -4.45 9.57 15.36
N PHE A 368 -5.54 8.84 15.58
CA PHE A 368 -5.57 7.39 15.77
C PHE A 368 -7.00 6.90 15.58
N GLY A 369 -7.17 5.58 15.50
CA GLY A 369 -8.49 4.98 15.30
C GLY A 369 -8.49 3.47 15.48
N LEU A 370 -9.70 2.96 15.64
CA LEU A 370 -10.01 1.54 15.59
C LEU A 370 -11.26 1.37 14.73
N GLN A 371 -11.11 0.72 13.58
CA GLN A 371 -12.22 0.49 12.66
C GLN A 371 -12.30 -0.99 12.29
N ARG A 372 -13.44 -1.41 11.76
CA ARG A 372 -13.73 -2.76 11.29
C ARG A 372 -14.21 -2.69 9.85
N LEU A 373 -13.54 -3.40 8.95
CA LEU A 373 -13.92 -3.56 7.55
C LEU A 373 -14.77 -4.81 7.39
N VAL A 374 -15.97 -4.66 6.84
CA VAL A 374 -16.98 -5.71 6.70
C VAL A 374 -17.39 -5.84 5.24
N TRP A 375 -17.24 -7.02 4.65
CA TRP A 375 -17.81 -7.33 3.35
C TRP A 375 -19.29 -7.71 3.49
N ASN A 376 -20.14 -7.16 2.63
CA ASN A 376 -21.58 -7.39 2.67
C ASN A 376 -22.05 -8.66 1.94
N GLY A 377 -21.12 -9.43 1.36
CA GLY A 377 -21.41 -10.66 0.61
C GLY A 377 -21.68 -10.45 -0.89
N LEU A 378 -21.70 -9.20 -1.38
CA LEU A 378 -21.84 -8.92 -2.81
C LEU A 378 -20.47 -8.94 -3.51
N THR A 379 -20.37 -9.64 -4.63
CA THR A 379 -19.12 -9.73 -5.40
C THR A 379 -19.04 -8.60 -6.44
N PRO A 380 -18.08 -7.66 -6.33
CA PRO A 380 -17.88 -6.64 -7.36
C PRO A 380 -17.38 -7.25 -8.67
N PHE A 381 -17.57 -6.57 -9.81
CA PHE A 381 -16.83 -6.90 -11.03
C PHE A 381 -15.40 -6.35 -10.90
N GLU A 382 -14.42 -7.25 -10.79
CA GLU A 382 -13.04 -6.89 -10.50
C GLU A 382 -12.06 -7.95 -11.03
N ILE A 383 -10.79 -7.57 -11.17
CA ILE A 383 -9.68 -8.51 -11.42
C ILE A 383 -9.59 -9.48 -10.24
N ASN A 384 -9.80 -10.77 -10.47
CA ASN A 384 -9.59 -11.80 -9.47
C ASN A 384 -8.10 -12.13 -9.34
N THR A 385 -7.48 -12.60 -10.43
CA THR A 385 -6.06 -12.97 -10.48
C THR A 385 -5.40 -12.48 -11.77
N ILE A 386 -4.08 -12.30 -11.73
CA ILE A 386 -3.23 -12.12 -12.92
C ILE A 386 -2.13 -13.15 -12.81
N HIS A 387 -2.03 -14.02 -13.80
CA HIS A 387 -0.97 -15.02 -13.92
C HIS A 387 -0.01 -14.66 -15.06
N ALA A 388 1.29 -14.79 -14.84
CA ALA A 388 2.26 -14.75 -15.92
C ALA A 388 2.07 -15.94 -16.86
N LYS A 389 2.29 -15.71 -18.16
CA LYS A 389 2.38 -16.76 -19.19
C LYS A 389 3.68 -16.55 -19.99
N SER A 390 4.06 -17.53 -20.80
CA SER A 390 5.31 -17.51 -21.56
C SER A 390 5.43 -16.35 -22.56
N ASP A 391 4.30 -15.72 -22.91
CA ASP A 391 4.22 -14.62 -23.88
C ASP A 391 3.36 -13.44 -23.41
N GLY A 392 2.96 -13.37 -22.14
CA GLY A 392 2.08 -12.32 -21.64
C GLY A 392 1.45 -12.67 -20.31
N PHE A 393 0.15 -12.39 -20.16
CA PHE A 393 -0.57 -12.58 -18.90
C PHE A 393 -1.95 -13.17 -19.14
N GLU A 394 -2.45 -13.85 -18.12
CA GLU A 394 -3.83 -14.31 -18.02
C GLU A 394 -4.50 -13.59 -16.87
N ILE A 395 -5.52 -12.79 -17.19
CA ILE A 395 -6.29 -11.99 -16.24
C ILE A 395 -7.62 -12.71 -16.03
N SER A 396 -7.90 -13.12 -14.80
CA SER A 396 -9.21 -13.65 -14.42
C SER A 396 -10.03 -12.59 -13.72
N PHE A 397 -11.34 -12.63 -13.90
CA PHE A 397 -12.32 -11.69 -13.35
C PHE A 397 -13.32 -12.41 -12.46
N THR A 398 -13.88 -11.68 -11.49
CA THR A 398 -14.91 -12.21 -10.58
C THR A 398 -16.23 -12.53 -11.30
N GLN A 399 -16.52 -11.82 -12.39
CA GLN A 399 -17.73 -11.98 -13.21
C GLN A 399 -17.37 -12.14 -14.70
N ALA A 400 -18.33 -12.59 -15.51
CA ALA A 400 -18.15 -12.74 -16.95
C ALA A 400 -17.95 -11.36 -17.62
N VAL A 401 -16.96 -11.26 -18.51
CA VAL A 401 -16.64 -10.04 -19.25
C VAL A 401 -17.51 -9.89 -20.50
N ASP A 402 -17.77 -8.65 -20.90
CA ASP A 402 -18.25 -8.36 -22.25
C ASP A 402 -17.10 -8.58 -23.25
N VAL A 403 -17.27 -9.56 -24.15
CA VAL A 403 -16.24 -9.97 -25.11
C VAL A 403 -15.82 -8.82 -26.02
N LYS A 404 -16.74 -7.94 -26.39
CA LYS A 404 -16.44 -6.79 -27.25
C LYS A 404 -15.50 -5.80 -26.53
N SER A 405 -15.78 -5.50 -25.27
CA SER A 405 -14.99 -4.59 -24.44
C SER A 405 -13.55 -5.09 -24.28
N VAL A 406 -13.36 -6.39 -24.01
CA VAL A 406 -12.02 -6.98 -23.82
C VAL A 406 -11.28 -7.21 -25.12
N LYS A 407 -11.96 -7.32 -26.27
CA LYS A 407 -11.30 -7.41 -27.59
C LYS A 407 -10.84 -6.05 -28.12
N ASN A 408 -11.36 -4.95 -27.58
CA ASN A 408 -10.97 -3.61 -28.00
C ASN A 408 -9.58 -3.25 -27.44
N ALA A 409 -8.62 -2.94 -28.34
CA ALA A 409 -7.28 -2.52 -27.95
C ALA A 409 -7.27 -1.27 -27.06
N ALA A 410 -8.22 -0.36 -27.27
CA ALA A 410 -8.32 0.89 -26.50
C ALA A 410 -8.73 0.67 -25.03
N SER A 411 -9.20 -0.53 -24.68
CA SER A 411 -9.51 -0.90 -23.30
C SER A 411 -8.27 -1.10 -22.44
N TYR A 412 -7.08 -1.15 -23.06
CA TYR A 412 -5.81 -1.43 -22.39
C TYR A 412 -4.81 -0.29 -22.60
N ALA A 413 -4.20 0.16 -21.52
CA ALA A 413 -2.92 0.84 -21.56
C ALA A 413 -1.93 0.07 -20.69
N LEU A 414 -0.87 -0.44 -21.32
CA LEU A 414 0.13 -1.28 -20.68
C LEU A 414 1.50 -0.61 -20.76
N ARG A 415 2.21 -0.55 -19.63
CA ARG A 415 3.61 -0.14 -19.61
C ARG A 415 4.40 -0.93 -18.59
N SER A 416 5.71 -0.83 -18.67
CA SER A 416 6.64 -1.48 -17.73
C SER A 416 7.74 -0.54 -17.28
N TYR A 417 8.17 -0.68 -16.03
CA TYR A 417 9.22 0.14 -15.41
C TYR A 417 9.80 -0.57 -14.19
N ILE A 418 10.87 -0.01 -13.61
CA ILE A 418 11.52 -0.51 -12.40
C ILE A 418 12.09 0.67 -11.59
N TYR A 419 12.66 0.41 -10.42
CA TYR A 419 13.33 1.41 -9.58
C TYR A 419 14.84 1.22 -9.59
N GLN A 420 15.57 2.29 -9.26
CA GLN A 420 17.00 2.23 -8.98
C GLN A 420 17.24 1.61 -7.59
N TYR A 421 18.38 0.94 -7.44
CA TYR A 421 18.88 0.43 -6.17
C TYR A 421 20.16 1.18 -5.78
N HIS A 422 20.09 1.97 -4.71
CA HIS A 422 21.17 2.86 -4.25
C HIS A 422 20.89 3.39 -2.84
N HIS A 423 21.90 4.01 -2.20
CA HIS A 423 21.77 4.56 -0.84
C HIS A 423 20.88 5.79 -0.69
N GLN A 424 20.62 6.55 -1.76
CA GLN A 424 19.80 7.77 -1.64
C GLN A 424 18.34 7.42 -1.28
N TYR A 425 17.68 8.32 -0.55
CA TYR A 425 16.32 8.12 -0.11
C TYR A 425 15.33 8.09 -1.28
N GLY A 426 14.63 6.96 -1.43
CA GLY A 426 13.64 6.79 -2.48
C GLY A 426 14.24 6.53 -3.85
N SER A 427 13.38 6.36 -4.85
CA SER A 427 13.86 6.16 -6.22
C SER A 427 12.83 6.63 -7.24
N PRO A 428 13.26 7.24 -8.36
CA PRO A 428 12.38 7.45 -9.49
C PRO A 428 12.05 6.11 -10.16
N ILE A 429 10.93 6.06 -10.90
CA ILE A 429 10.74 5.01 -11.90
C ILE A 429 11.73 5.23 -13.05
N ILE A 430 12.33 4.15 -13.55
CA ILE A 430 13.29 4.14 -14.65
C ILE A 430 12.92 3.09 -15.69
N ASN A 431 13.52 3.21 -16.88
CA ASN A 431 13.36 2.29 -18.00
C ASN A 431 11.89 2.07 -18.40
N VAL A 432 11.08 3.13 -18.35
CA VAL A 432 9.67 3.11 -18.73
C VAL A 432 9.53 2.71 -20.20
N LYS A 433 8.66 1.75 -20.49
CA LYS A 433 8.35 1.31 -21.85
C LYS A 433 6.89 0.93 -21.98
N ASP A 434 6.20 1.52 -22.96
CA ASP A 434 4.85 1.12 -23.35
C ASP A 434 4.87 -0.25 -24.04
N LEU A 435 3.89 -1.07 -23.72
CA LEU A 435 3.77 -2.44 -24.19
C LEU A 435 2.54 -2.60 -25.08
N LYS A 436 2.70 -3.35 -26.17
CA LYS A 436 1.62 -3.58 -27.15
C LYS A 436 1.08 -4.99 -27.01
N ILE A 437 -0.25 -5.11 -27.06
CA ILE A 437 -0.93 -6.40 -27.10
C ILE A 437 -0.85 -6.94 -28.53
N LYS A 438 -0.39 -8.19 -28.68
CA LYS A 438 -0.37 -8.93 -29.96
C LYS A 438 -1.63 -9.76 -30.17
N GLY A 439 -2.16 -10.33 -29.09
CA GLY A 439 -3.32 -11.20 -29.15
C GLY A 439 -4.10 -11.19 -27.84
N ILE A 440 -5.39 -11.44 -27.95
CA ILE A 440 -6.34 -11.54 -26.85
C ILE A 440 -7.17 -12.80 -27.10
N SER A 441 -7.29 -13.67 -26.10
CA SER A 441 -8.23 -14.80 -26.11
C SER A 441 -9.07 -14.78 -24.85
N VAL A 442 -10.35 -15.12 -24.98
CA VAL A 442 -11.31 -15.14 -23.88
C VAL A 442 -11.72 -16.58 -23.64
N SER A 443 -11.80 -17.00 -22.38
CA SER A 443 -12.26 -18.34 -21.99
C SER A 443 -13.74 -18.55 -22.31
N PRO A 444 -14.21 -19.80 -22.43
CA PRO A 444 -15.62 -20.11 -22.70
C PRO A 444 -16.60 -19.54 -21.66
N ASP A 445 -16.21 -19.52 -20.38
CA ASP A 445 -17.00 -18.94 -19.30
C ASP A 445 -16.91 -17.40 -19.21
N LYS A 446 -16.11 -16.79 -20.10
CA LYS A 446 -15.84 -15.36 -20.18
C LYS A 446 -15.26 -14.75 -18.90
N LYS A 447 -14.72 -15.56 -17.99
CA LYS A 447 -14.10 -15.06 -16.76
C LYS A 447 -12.59 -14.92 -16.84
N THR A 448 -11.98 -15.36 -17.93
CA THR A 448 -10.54 -15.29 -18.11
C THR A 448 -10.20 -14.71 -19.47
N VAL A 449 -9.29 -13.74 -19.48
CA VAL A 449 -8.74 -13.10 -20.68
C VAL A 449 -7.23 -13.31 -20.67
N ARG A 450 -6.72 -14.06 -21.64
CA ARG A 450 -5.28 -14.14 -21.90
C ARG A 450 -4.89 -13.07 -22.90
N ILE A 451 -3.85 -12.32 -22.57
CA ILE A 451 -3.23 -11.34 -23.45
C ILE A 451 -1.79 -11.75 -23.76
N SER A 452 -1.44 -11.78 -25.04
CA SER A 452 -0.07 -11.92 -25.51
C SER A 452 0.52 -10.52 -25.72
N ILE A 453 1.72 -10.28 -25.19
CA ILE A 453 2.37 -8.96 -25.18
C ILE A 453 3.65 -9.00 -26.02
N ASP A 454 3.88 -7.94 -26.78
CA ASP A 454 5.15 -7.74 -27.46
C ASP A 454 6.26 -7.40 -26.47
N GLY A 455 7.10 -8.38 -26.15
CA GLY A 455 8.29 -8.18 -25.33
C GLY A 455 7.96 -7.99 -23.85
N ILE A 456 7.34 -9.00 -23.23
CA ILE A 456 7.30 -9.13 -21.77
C ILE A 456 8.72 -9.01 -21.19
N ARG A 457 8.87 -8.31 -20.07
CA ARG A 457 10.17 -7.91 -19.51
C ARG A 457 10.36 -8.50 -18.13
N GLN A 458 11.19 -9.53 -18.03
CA GLN A 458 11.58 -10.11 -16.75
C GLN A 458 12.26 -9.06 -15.84
N PHE A 459 11.97 -9.13 -14.54
CA PHE A 459 12.38 -8.23 -13.45
C PHE A 459 11.73 -6.84 -13.42
N TYR A 460 10.75 -6.58 -14.28
CA TYR A 460 10.04 -5.30 -14.32
C TYR A 460 8.66 -5.39 -13.66
N ILE A 461 8.16 -4.22 -13.26
CA ILE A 461 6.76 -4.01 -12.91
C ILE A 461 6.00 -3.77 -14.22
N HIS A 462 4.88 -4.44 -14.41
CA HIS A 462 3.91 -4.26 -15.50
C HIS A 462 2.68 -3.58 -14.94
N GLU A 463 2.43 -2.35 -15.38
CA GLU A 463 1.19 -1.63 -15.07
C GLU A 463 0.13 -1.98 -16.11
N PHE A 464 -1.06 -2.30 -15.61
CA PHE A 464 -2.27 -2.53 -16.38
C PHE A 464 -3.26 -1.43 -16.05
N ILE A 465 -3.66 -0.64 -17.04
CA ILE A 465 -4.82 0.27 -16.94
C ILE A 465 -5.90 -0.28 -17.88
N LEU A 466 -7.03 -0.69 -17.31
CA LEU A 466 -8.07 -1.52 -17.96
C LEU A 466 -9.43 -0.82 -18.06
N LYS A 467 -9.46 0.51 -18.20
CA LYS A 467 -10.69 1.34 -18.09
C LYS A 467 -11.83 0.97 -19.03
N GLY A 468 -11.52 0.36 -20.17
CA GLY A 468 -12.52 0.00 -21.18
C GLY A 468 -13.15 -1.36 -20.96
N ILE A 469 -12.72 -2.15 -19.96
CA ILE A 469 -13.23 -3.49 -19.70
C ILE A 469 -14.54 -3.41 -18.91
N LEU A 470 -15.57 -4.09 -19.42
CA LEU A 470 -16.90 -4.17 -18.84
C LEU A 470 -17.29 -5.64 -18.57
N ASN A 471 -18.23 -5.86 -17.65
CA ASN A 471 -18.93 -7.14 -17.54
C ASN A 471 -20.08 -7.24 -18.55
N GLU A 472 -20.76 -8.39 -18.61
CA GLU A 472 -21.93 -8.58 -19.51
C GLU A 472 -23.12 -7.67 -19.19
N GLU A 473 -23.19 -7.11 -17.97
CA GLU A 473 -24.22 -6.14 -17.56
C GLU A 473 -23.84 -4.70 -17.94
N GLY A 474 -22.62 -4.47 -18.42
CA GLY A 474 -22.08 -3.16 -18.77
C GLY A 474 -21.49 -2.37 -17.61
N ASP A 475 -21.28 -3.00 -16.44
CA ASP A 475 -20.58 -2.41 -15.30
C ASP A 475 -19.06 -2.37 -15.56
N PRO A 476 -18.37 -1.27 -15.21
CA PRO A 476 -16.92 -1.18 -15.25
C PRO A 476 -16.26 -1.94 -14.09
N LEU A 477 -14.95 -2.17 -14.20
CA LEU A 477 -14.15 -2.69 -13.08
C LEU A 477 -14.23 -1.74 -11.88
N LEU A 478 -14.40 -2.31 -10.67
CA LEU A 478 -14.33 -1.53 -9.44
C LEU A 478 -12.96 -0.85 -9.28
N HIS A 479 -11.89 -1.59 -9.60
CA HIS A 479 -10.52 -1.09 -9.70
C HIS A 479 -9.94 -1.39 -11.07
N GLU A 480 -9.60 -0.34 -11.82
CA GLU A 480 -9.19 -0.43 -13.21
C GLU A 480 -7.67 -0.56 -13.40
N THR A 481 -6.88 -0.43 -12.33
CA THR A 481 -5.42 -0.36 -12.40
C THR A 481 -4.75 -1.39 -11.49
N ALA A 482 -3.88 -2.22 -12.06
CA ALA A 482 -3.10 -3.22 -11.32
C ALA A 482 -1.62 -3.16 -11.70
N TYR A 483 -0.76 -3.66 -10.79
CA TYR A 483 0.69 -3.64 -10.96
C TYR A 483 1.28 -5.01 -10.67
N TYR A 484 1.73 -5.70 -11.72
CA TYR A 484 2.34 -7.02 -11.60
C TYR A 484 3.86 -6.90 -11.54
N THR A 485 4.51 -7.54 -10.58
CA THR A 485 5.98 -7.68 -10.52
C THR A 485 6.35 -9.03 -11.11
N LEU A 486 7.13 -9.04 -12.19
CA LEU A 486 7.52 -10.27 -12.88
C LEU A 486 8.98 -10.62 -12.60
N ASN A 487 9.24 -11.70 -11.86
CA ASN A 487 10.59 -12.18 -11.59
C ASN A 487 11.01 -13.33 -12.53
N GLU A 488 10.08 -14.21 -12.85
CA GLU A 488 10.26 -15.42 -13.64
C GLU A 488 9.17 -15.52 -14.73
N ILE A 489 9.57 -15.94 -15.92
CA ILE A 489 8.64 -16.21 -17.02
C ILE A 489 8.38 -17.72 -17.04
N PRO A 490 7.13 -18.17 -16.88
CA PRO A 490 6.82 -19.59 -16.91
C PRO A 490 7.02 -20.16 -18.31
N ALA A 491 7.39 -21.44 -18.37
CA ALA A 491 7.35 -22.21 -19.61
C ALA A 491 5.89 -22.42 -20.07
N GLY A 492 5.69 -22.60 -21.37
CA GLY A 492 4.37 -22.93 -21.93
C GLY A 492 4.19 -22.44 -23.36
N ASP A 493 3.13 -22.92 -24.00
CA ASP A 493 2.83 -22.58 -25.39
C ASP A 493 2.46 -21.11 -25.54
N LYS A 494 3.03 -20.47 -26.56
CA LYS A 494 2.69 -19.09 -26.93
C LYS A 494 1.34 -19.05 -27.64
N MET A 495 0.62 -17.95 -27.50
CA MET A 495 -0.64 -17.76 -28.22
C MET A 495 -0.38 -17.70 -29.72
N ALA A 496 -1.13 -18.49 -30.49
CA ALA A 496 -1.16 -18.36 -31.94
C ALA A 496 -1.89 -17.07 -32.33
N ILE A 497 -1.22 -16.19 -33.05
CA ILE A 497 -1.79 -14.91 -33.49
C ILE A 497 -2.47 -15.09 -34.86
N ASN A 498 -3.79 -15.06 -34.86
CA ASN A 498 -4.69 -15.10 -36.03
C ASN A 498 -5.82 -14.07 -35.90
N GLU A 499 -6.69 -13.95 -36.90
CA GLU A 499 -7.82 -13.00 -36.92
C GLU A 499 -8.70 -13.07 -35.66
N SER A 500 -9.00 -14.28 -35.17
CA SER A 500 -9.85 -14.46 -33.98
C SER A 500 -9.18 -13.96 -32.69
N SER A 501 -7.85 -13.99 -32.63
CA SER A 501 -7.06 -13.55 -31.48
C SER A 501 -6.60 -12.10 -31.59
N ALA A 502 -6.59 -11.51 -32.77
CA ALA A 502 -6.09 -10.16 -32.97
C ALA A 502 -6.95 -9.14 -32.18
N PRO A 503 -6.32 -8.17 -31.51
CA PRO A 503 -7.07 -7.10 -30.86
C PRO A 503 -7.76 -6.24 -31.92
N VAL A 504 -9.01 -5.85 -31.65
CA VAL A 504 -9.77 -4.96 -32.51
C VAL A 504 -9.28 -3.54 -32.28
N VAL A 505 -8.72 -2.93 -33.32
CA VAL A 505 -8.38 -1.51 -33.33
C VAL A 505 -9.52 -0.80 -34.07
N GLU A 506 -10.51 -0.30 -33.34
CA GLU A 506 -11.50 0.59 -33.95
C GLU A 506 -10.76 1.86 -34.41
N LYS A 507 -10.85 2.18 -35.72
CA LYS A 507 -10.47 3.51 -36.22
C LYS A 507 -11.41 4.50 -35.55
N ALA A 508 -10.96 5.18 -34.52
CA ALA A 508 -11.72 6.27 -33.92
C ALA A 508 -12.07 7.27 -35.04
N VAL A 509 -13.35 7.37 -35.39
CA VAL A 509 -13.87 8.48 -36.19
C VAL A 509 -13.92 9.67 -35.24
N ILE A 510 -12.77 10.29 -35.03
CA ILE A 510 -12.69 11.57 -34.34
C ILE A 510 -13.23 12.59 -35.33
N ALA A 511 -14.44 13.08 -35.08
CA ALA A 511 -14.81 14.39 -35.61
C ALA A 511 -13.73 15.36 -35.13
N VAL A 512 -12.94 15.87 -36.07
CA VAL A 512 -11.84 16.80 -35.81
C VAL A 512 -12.44 18.06 -35.19
N VAL A 513 -12.50 18.10 -33.86
CA VAL A 513 -12.45 19.36 -33.15
C VAL A 513 -10.97 19.74 -33.19
N GLU A 514 -10.67 20.70 -34.05
CA GLU A 514 -9.34 21.25 -34.23
C GLU A 514 -8.76 21.62 -32.86
N GLN A 515 -7.72 20.89 -32.41
CA GLN A 515 -6.95 21.33 -31.26
C GLN A 515 -6.27 22.65 -31.64
N PRO A 516 -6.40 23.70 -30.83
CA PRO A 516 -5.66 24.93 -31.08
C PRO A 516 -4.17 24.57 -31.05
N LYS A 517 -3.47 24.86 -32.14
CA LYS A 517 -2.00 24.86 -32.18
C LYS A 517 -1.52 25.76 -31.04
N LEU A 518 -0.94 25.14 -30.00
CA LEU A 518 -0.23 25.88 -28.97
C LEU A 518 1.06 26.42 -29.58
N ALA A 519 1.00 27.68 -29.99
CA ALA A 519 2.18 28.48 -30.26
C ALA A 519 3.03 28.55 -28.99
N VAL A 520 4.31 28.23 -29.12
CA VAL A 520 5.32 28.50 -28.10
C VAL A 520 5.53 30.00 -28.07
N ASN A 521 4.75 30.68 -27.22
CA ASN A 521 4.98 32.08 -26.86
C ASN A 521 5.10 32.17 -25.35
N GLY A 522 6.23 32.73 -24.88
CA GLY A 522 6.62 32.82 -23.48
C GLY A 522 5.75 33.74 -22.62
N LYS A 523 4.48 33.38 -22.41
CA LYS A 523 3.63 33.93 -21.36
C LYS A 523 3.29 32.84 -20.35
N LYS A 524 3.44 33.17 -19.06
CA LYS A 524 3.13 32.32 -17.90
C LYS A 524 1.71 31.76 -18.05
N GLN A 525 1.58 30.46 -18.33
CA GLN A 525 0.28 29.82 -18.55
C GLN A 525 -0.33 29.52 -17.17
N ILE A 526 -1.14 30.45 -16.66
CA ILE A 526 -1.86 30.27 -15.39
C ILE A 526 -2.95 29.23 -15.62
N VAL A 527 -2.77 28.03 -15.06
CA VAL A 527 -3.81 26.99 -15.05
C VAL A 527 -4.85 27.29 -13.99
N THR A 528 -6.10 26.93 -14.24
CA THR A 528 -7.18 27.06 -13.26
C THR A 528 -6.98 26.08 -12.10
N GLU A 529 -7.63 26.33 -10.96
CA GLU A 529 -7.56 25.41 -9.81
C GLU A 529 -8.05 24.01 -10.17
N ALA A 530 -9.11 23.88 -10.95
CA ALA A 530 -9.60 22.59 -11.42
C ALA A 530 -8.56 21.85 -12.29
N GLN A 531 -7.86 22.55 -13.17
CA GLN A 531 -6.80 21.98 -14.01
C GLN A 531 -5.59 21.56 -13.17
N ALA A 532 -5.20 22.38 -12.19
CA ALA A 532 -4.13 22.04 -11.26
C ALA A 532 -4.49 20.80 -10.44
N LEU A 533 -5.68 20.74 -9.85
CA LEU A 533 -6.16 19.57 -9.10
C LEU A 533 -6.20 18.31 -9.96
N ALA A 534 -6.60 18.41 -11.23
CA ALA A 534 -6.58 17.29 -12.17
C ALA A 534 -5.14 16.78 -12.41
N LEU A 535 -4.16 17.69 -12.58
CA LEU A 535 -2.75 17.32 -12.74
C LEU A 535 -2.16 16.74 -11.44
N LEU A 536 -2.48 17.34 -10.29
CA LEU A 536 -2.04 16.86 -8.98
C LEU A 536 -2.60 15.48 -8.67
N LYS A 537 -3.86 15.22 -9.03
CA LYS A 537 -4.47 13.87 -8.93
C LYS A 537 -3.81 12.90 -9.90
N LYS A 538 -3.65 13.30 -11.17
CA LYS A 538 -3.02 12.49 -12.23
C LYS A 538 -1.63 12.00 -11.84
N HIS A 539 -0.84 12.87 -11.21
CA HIS A 539 0.54 12.58 -10.82
C HIS A 539 0.68 12.23 -9.34
N THR A 540 -0.44 11.87 -8.68
CA THR A 540 -0.48 11.44 -7.27
C THR A 540 0.12 12.41 -6.26
N CYS A 541 0.29 13.69 -6.62
CA CYS A 541 0.85 14.68 -5.71
C CYS A 541 -0.08 14.94 -4.50
N LEU A 542 -1.39 14.72 -4.66
CA LEU A 542 -2.39 14.82 -3.59
C LEU A 542 -2.27 13.71 -2.51
N ALA A 543 -1.47 12.67 -2.76
CA ALA A 543 -1.16 11.64 -1.77
C ALA A 543 -0.43 12.23 -0.57
N CYS A 544 0.52 13.13 -0.82
CA CYS A 544 1.44 13.64 0.19
C CYS A 544 1.20 15.10 0.56
N HIS A 545 0.49 15.84 -0.29
CA HIS A 545 0.26 17.27 -0.12
C HIS A 545 -1.23 17.60 -0.25
N ALA A 546 -1.70 18.56 0.55
CA ALA A 546 -3.00 19.20 0.34
C ALA A 546 -2.81 20.69 0.04
N LYS A 547 -3.89 21.35 -0.39
CA LYS A 547 -3.86 22.78 -0.73
C LYS A 547 -3.45 23.63 0.48
N ASP A 548 -4.13 23.46 1.59
CA ASP A 548 -4.23 24.40 2.73
C ASP A 548 -3.77 23.80 4.06
N LYS A 549 -3.49 22.50 4.11
CA LYS A 549 -3.07 21.81 5.34
C LYS A 549 -1.94 20.82 5.10
N LYS A 550 -1.20 20.55 6.17
CA LYS A 550 -0.20 19.48 6.21
C LYS A 550 -0.90 18.12 6.08
N VAL A 551 -0.30 17.24 5.29
CA VAL A 551 -0.67 15.82 5.21
C VAL A 551 0.57 15.00 5.62
N ILE A 552 1.35 14.52 4.65
CA ILE A 552 2.66 13.93 4.87
C ILE A 552 3.73 15.03 4.69
N GLY A 553 3.65 15.74 3.57
CA GLY A 553 4.44 16.93 3.27
C GLY A 553 3.72 18.25 3.60
N PRO A 554 4.38 19.40 3.36
CA PRO A 554 3.80 20.72 3.57
C PRO A 554 2.59 20.97 2.66
N SER A 555 1.70 21.88 3.08
CA SER A 555 0.61 22.34 2.22
C SER A 555 1.15 23.09 1.00
N TYR A 556 0.42 23.11 -0.11
CA TYR A 556 0.80 23.93 -1.28
C TYR A 556 0.83 25.42 -0.96
N GLU A 557 -0.02 25.88 -0.04
CA GLU A 557 0.04 27.25 0.49
C GLU A 557 1.34 27.52 1.26
N ASP A 558 1.84 26.58 2.06
CA ASP A 558 3.13 26.72 2.74
C ASP A 558 4.29 26.69 1.75
N ILE A 559 4.22 25.84 0.71
CA ILE A 559 5.20 25.84 -0.38
C ILE A 559 5.20 27.20 -1.08
N ALA A 560 4.03 27.78 -1.35
CA ALA A 560 3.90 29.10 -1.96
C ALA A 560 4.53 30.22 -1.10
N LYS A 561 4.45 30.12 0.24
CA LYS A 561 5.10 31.09 1.15
C LYS A 561 6.62 31.13 1.00
N ARG A 562 7.26 30.06 0.51
CA ARG A 562 8.72 30.01 0.24
C ARG A 562 9.13 30.76 -1.03
N LYS A 563 8.17 31.18 -1.88
CA LYS A 563 8.41 31.98 -3.09
C LYS A 563 9.42 31.36 -4.07
N TYR A 564 9.43 30.03 -4.20
CA TYR A 564 10.23 29.36 -5.21
C TYR A 564 9.75 29.74 -6.62
N SER A 565 10.67 29.97 -7.55
CA SER A 565 10.31 30.09 -8.97
C SER A 565 9.76 28.78 -9.52
N ASP A 566 9.02 28.84 -10.63
CA ASP A 566 8.46 27.63 -11.27
C ASP A 566 9.57 26.60 -11.60
N GLN A 567 10.76 27.08 -11.96
CA GLN A 567 11.95 26.25 -12.22
C GLN A 567 12.57 25.67 -10.96
N GLN A 568 12.57 26.42 -9.84
CA GLN A 568 13.01 25.88 -8.55
C GLN A 568 12.07 24.78 -8.06
N ILE A 569 10.76 24.94 -8.24
CA ILE A 569 9.78 23.88 -7.92
C ILE A 569 10.04 22.65 -8.80
N LEU A 570 10.21 22.82 -10.12
CA LEU A 570 10.57 21.71 -11.01
C LEU A 570 11.84 20.98 -10.54
N ALA A 571 12.90 21.73 -10.22
CA ALA A 571 14.15 21.17 -9.73
C ALA A 571 13.96 20.41 -8.41
N LEU A 572 13.15 20.92 -7.48
CA LEU A 572 12.87 20.27 -6.21
C LEU A 572 11.96 19.04 -6.34
N VAL A 573 11.04 19.01 -7.30
CA VAL A 573 10.24 17.81 -7.59
C VAL A 573 11.12 16.70 -8.17
N TYR A 574 12.10 17.07 -9.01
CA TYR A 574 13.01 16.10 -9.64
C TYR A 574 14.16 15.68 -8.73
N LYS A 575 14.59 16.57 -7.84
CA LYS A 575 15.66 16.35 -6.86
C LYS A 575 15.32 17.08 -5.56
N PRO A 576 14.53 16.44 -4.69
CA PRO A 576 14.15 17.01 -3.40
C PRO A 576 15.36 17.37 -2.53
N ASN A 577 15.22 18.42 -1.73
CA ASN A 577 16.22 18.89 -0.78
C ASN A 577 15.55 18.97 0.61
N PRO A 578 15.71 17.94 1.46
CA PRO A 578 15.11 17.90 2.79
C PRO A 578 15.49 19.07 3.69
N GLN A 579 16.69 19.65 3.53
CA GLN A 579 17.14 20.80 4.34
C GLN A 579 16.28 22.05 4.13
N ASN A 580 15.52 22.12 3.03
CA ASN A 580 14.56 23.20 2.84
C ASN A 580 13.37 23.14 3.83
N TRP A 581 13.06 21.96 4.38
CA TRP A 581 11.89 21.69 5.23
C TRP A 581 12.26 20.87 6.48
N PRO A 582 13.09 21.42 7.40
CA PRO A 582 13.63 20.66 8.53
C PRO A 582 12.57 20.17 9.54
N ASP A 583 11.41 20.82 9.59
CA ASP A 583 10.29 20.44 10.49
C ASP A 583 9.45 19.26 9.94
N TYR A 584 9.83 18.72 8.78
CA TYR A 584 9.15 17.61 8.13
C TYR A 584 10.03 16.37 8.19
N ALA A 585 9.59 15.38 8.98
CA ALA A 585 10.33 14.15 9.21
C ALA A 585 10.36 13.20 8.00
N THR A 586 9.43 13.36 7.05
CA THR A 586 9.34 12.48 5.86
C THR A 586 10.00 13.15 4.67
N GLU A 587 11.06 12.53 4.15
CA GLU A 587 11.71 12.99 2.93
C GLU A 587 10.86 12.66 1.70
N MET A 588 10.83 13.56 0.72
CA MET A 588 10.10 13.35 -0.53
C MET A 588 10.94 12.54 -1.51
N ALA A 589 10.34 11.54 -2.15
CA ALA A 589 10.96 10.79 -3.24
C ALA A 589 11.10 11.67 -4.52
N PRO A 590 12.18 11.53 -5.30
CA PRO A 590 12.29 12.15 -6.62
C PRO A 590 11.15 11.74 -7.58
N MET A 591 10.47 12.71 -8.19
CA MET A 591 9.41 12.45 -9.17
C MET A 591 9.80 12.89 -10.60
N SER A 592 11.03 12.57 -11.02
CA SER A 592 11.60 12.96 -12.33
C SER A 592 10.92 12.34 -13.55
N HIS A 593 10.02 11.38 -13.34
CA HIS A 593 9.23 10.74 -14.39
C HIS A 593 8.01 11.56 -14.83
N ILE A 594 7.59 12.54 -14.04
CA ILE A 594 6.47 13.43 -14.40
C ILE A 594 6.94 14.34 -15.54
N PRO A 595 6.18 14.54 -16.62
CA PRO A 595 6.56 15.48 -17.68
C PRO A 595 6.78 16.90 -17.15
N ALA A 596 7.91 17.53 -17.50
CA ALA A 596 8.30 18.86 -16.99
C ALA A 596 7.21 19.92 -17.22
N ASN A 597 6.51 19.87 -18.35
CA ASN A 597 5.40 20.79 -18.66
C ASN A 597 4.24 20.67 -17.67
N ASP A 598 3.92 19.46 -17.19
CA ASP A 598 2.87 19.27 -16.20
C ASP A 598 3.31 19.80 -14.82
N VAL A 599 4.58 19.58 -14.44
CA VAL A 599 5.15 20.14 -13.20
C VAL A 599 5.17 21.67 -13.24
N LEU A 600 5.56 22.28 -14.36
CA LEU A 600 5.58 23.75 -14.50
C LEU A 600 4.17 24.36 -14.42
N LYS A 601 3.15 23.68 -14.94
CA LYS A 601 1.74 24.10 -14.76
C LYS A 601 1.33 24.07 -13.29
N ILE A 602 1.66 23.00 -12.57
CA ILE A 602 1.42 22.88 -11.13
C ILE A 602 2.17 23.98 -10.36
N ALA A 603 3.45 24.20 -10.68
CA ALA A 603 4.29 25.21 -10.03
C ALA A 603 3.72 26.62 -10.21
N SER A 604 3.24 26.94 -11.41
CA SER A 604 2.57 28.21 -11.69
C SER A 604 1.33 28.41 -10.83
N TRP A 605 0.53 27.36 -10.64
CA TRP A 605 -0.63 27.39 -9.75
C TRP A 605 -0.24 27.59 -8.28
N ILE A 606 0.75 26.84 -7.77
CA ILE A 606 1.27 26.99 -6.39
C ILE A 606 1.68 28.45 -6.13
N ASN A 607 2.46 29.03 -7.05
CA ASN A 607 2.92 30.41 -6.91
C ASN A 607 1.78 31.45 -6.93
N ASN A 608 0.63 31.13 -7.53
CA ASN A 608 -0.56 31.98 -7.49
C ASN A 608 -1.37 31.84 -6.18
N LEU A 609 -1.21 30.75 -5.42
CA LEU A 609 -1.82 30.62 -4.08
C LEU A 609 -1.25 31.66 -3.12
N GLY A 610 0.08 31.87 -3.16
CA GLY A 610 0.77 32.85 -2.33
C GLY A 610 0.41 34.31 -2.63
N ALA A 611 -0.16 34.59 -3.81
CA ALA A 611 -0.58 35.93 -4.21
C ALA A 611 -1.94 36.36 -3.64
N LYS A 612 -2.79 35.40 -3.22
CA LYS A 612 -4.15 35.68 -2.72
C LYS A 612 -4.22 36.03 -1.22
N ASN A 613 -3.12 35.91 -0.46
CA ASN A 613 -3.08 36.25 0.97
C ASN A 613 -2.77 37.73 1.26
N LYS A 614 -2.98 38.63 0.30
CA LYS A 614 -3.04 40.08 0.58
C LYS A 614 -4.44 40.44 1.06
N VAL A 615 -4.72 40.23 2.34
CA VAL A 615 -5.75 41.00 3.03
C VAL A 615 -5.19 42.41 3.21
N GLU A 616 -5.89 43.39 2.64
CA GLU A 616 -5.58 44.81 2.80
C GLU A 616 -5.50 45.16 4.30
N PRO A 617 -4.54 46.01 4.72
CA PRO A 617 -4.63 46.61 6.04
C PRO A 617 -5.88 47.49 6.04
N ASN A 618 -6.86 47.16 6.89
CA ASN A 618 -7.98 48.06 7.17
C ASN A 618 -7.40 49.43 7.51
N ARG A 619 -7.75 50.41 6.68
CA ARG A 619 -7.73 51.82 7.07
C ARG A 619 -8.97 52.06 7.93
N ASP A 620 -8.72 52.82 8.99
CA ASP A 620 -9.62 53.38 10.00
C ASP A 620 -9.93 52.49 11.21
#